data_AF-A0A7C4ZT29-F1
#
_entry.id   AF-A0A7C4ZT29-F1
#
_cell.length_a   1.000
_cell.length_b   1.000
_cell.length_c   1.000
_cell.angle_alpha   90.00
_cell.angle_beta   90.00
_cell.angle_gamma   90.00
#
_symmetry.space_group_name_H-M   'P 1'
#
loop_
_entity.id
_entity.type
_entity.pdbx_description
1 polymer ?
#
loop_
_entity_poly.entity_id
_entity_poly.type
_entity_poly.pdbx_seq_one_letter_code
_entity_poly.pdbx_strand_id
1 'polypeptide(L)'
;MESFNQLLNNYIRRAGISDTELARALGVSRQTIFRWREGLTGRPRQREDVLVIARKLRLTPEERDKLLLSAGFRPEEEGGEDARTRGKETFEGEIIVSSSHASSPLVSSPQPRLRRLWGLLLLGGGLLLVMVAWGITWVQNNSQATITPSVAGVVASPPTPARPSETVILITHFANYASSQVGYNVAGRLAQALQQEVDRLQPTQMRIVIWPQPVGERGEALQAGQAVSATLVIYGEYDVGRIVVEFAQPADQDDFADPALQRHVADVPDLSAAINGDLPQQVRSLALLALGQIYLKRGQADQARPLLAQARANLETDPAVEPQTWALVNFYLGLTYLNFAQIRGNMDSLI
;
A
#
# COMPACT_ATOMS: atom_id res chain seq x y z
N MET A 1 32.09 24.30 -5.99
CA MET A 1 31.37 23.63 -4.89
C MET A 1 30.48 22.58 -5.51
N GLU A 2 30.57 21.33 -5.05
CA GLU A 2 29.67 20.27 -5.51
C GLU A 2 28.24 20.56 -5.04
N SER A 3 27.27 20.28 -5.91
CA SER A 3 25.85 20.48 -5.61
C SER A 3 25.31 19.34 -4.73
N PHE A 4 24.27 19.61 -3.94
CA PHE A 4 23.69 18.64 -3.00
C PHE A 4 23.32 17.31 -3.67
N ASN A 5 22.72 17.36 -4.87
CA ASN A 5 22.35 16.19 -5.64
C ASN A 5 23.56 15.39 -6.11
N GLN A 6 24.66 16.04 -6.50
CA GLN A 6 25.92 15.36 -6.86
C GLN A 6 26.53 14.63 -5.67
N LEU A 7 26.62 15.30 -4.51
CA LEU A 7 27.12 14.70 -3.27
C LEU A 7 26.25 13.52 -2.83
N LEU A 8 24.93 13.70 -2.82
CA LEU A 8 23.97 12.66 -2.45
C LEU A 8 24.10 11.43 -3.37
N ASN A 9 24.17 11.63 -4.69
CA ASN A 9 24.34 10.54 -5.66
C ASN A 9 25.66 9.78 -5.45
N ASN A 10 26.76 10.50 -5.19
CA ASN A 10 28.06 9.89 -4.93
C ASN A 10 28.04 9.04 -3.66
N TYR A 11 27.47 9.56 -2.57
CA TYR A 11 27.41 8.87 -1.30
C TYR A 11 26.44 7.67 -1.30
N ILE A 12 25.29 7.78 -1.97
CA ILE A 12 24.36 6.66 -2.17
C ILE A 12 25.03 5.52 -2.94
N ARG A 13 25.71 5.84 -4.04
CA ARG A 13 26.44 4.85 -4.85
C ARG A 13 27.53 4.14 -4.05
N ARG A 14 28.25 4.88 -3.20
CA ARG A 14 29.31 4.33 -2.34
C ARG A 14 28.75 3.44 -1.23
N ALA A 15 27.63 3.84 -0.62
CA ALA A 15 27.01 3.09 0.47
C ALA A 15 26.25 1.85 -0.02
N GLY A 16 25.91 1.75 -1.32
CA GLY A 16 25.12 0.66 -1.87
C GLY A 16 23.66 0.64 -1.36
N ILE A 17 23.20 1.76 -0.81
CA ILE A 17 21.87 1.91 -0.23
C ILE A 17 20.90 2.31 -1.33
N SER A 18 19.74 1.66 -1.37
CA SER A 18 18.71 2.01 -2.35
C SER A 18 17.94 3.28 -1.95
N ASP A 19 17.39 4.02 -2.92
CA ASP A 19 16.53 5.17 -2.63
C ASP A 19 15.36 4.82 -1.72
N THR A 20 14.83 3.60 -1.86
CA THR A 20 13.74 3.06 -1.05
C THR A 20 14.16 2.91 0.42
N GLU A 21 15.38 2.45 0.66
CA GLU A 21 15.92 2.30 2.01
C GLU A 21 16.20 3.66 2.66
N LEU A 22 16.69 4.62 1.87
CA LEU A 22 16.89 5.99 2.33
C LEU A 22 15.56 6.68 2.64
N ALA A 23 14.57 6.54 1.76
CA ALA A 23 13.21 7.06 1.93
C ALA A 23 12.55 6.55 3.22
N ARG A 24 12.64 5.24 3.48
CA ARG A 24 12.13 4.62 4.71
C ARG A 24 12.77 5.19 5.97
N ALA A 25 14.08 5.45 5.95
CA ALA A 25 14.79 6.00 7.10
C ALA A 25 14.34 7.43 7.47
N LEU A 26 13.87 8.17 6.47
CA LEU A 26 13.48 9.57 6.56
C LEU A 26 11.97 9.76 6.75
N GLY A 27 11.17 8.71 6.57
CA GLY A 27 9.70 8.82 6.57
C GLY A 27 9.15 9.64 5.40
N VAL A 28 9.90 9.74 4.30
CA VAL A 28 9.50 10.46 3.08
C VAL A 28 9.28 9.50 1.91
N SER A 29 8.58 9.94 0.87
CA SER A 29 8.38 9.11 -0.33
C SER A 29 9.69 8.93 -1.12
N ARG A 30 9.85 7.80 -1.81
CA ARG A 30 10.99 7.58 -2.74
C ARG A 30 11.05 8.65 -3.81
N GLN A 31 9.90 9.15 -4.28
CA GLN A 31 9.83 10.25 -5.24
C GLN A 31 10.47 11.53 -4.71
N THR A 32 10.40 11.77 -3.39
CA THR A 32 11.10 12.89 -2.74
C THR A 32 12.62 12.71 -2.81
N ILE A 33 13.12 11.50 -2.51
CA ILE A 33 14.55 11.16 -2.64
C ILE A 33 15.01 11.28 -4.10
N PHE A 34 14.22 10.76 -5.04
CA PHE A 34 14.50 10.86 -6.48
C PHE A 34 14.58 12.32 -6.93
N ARG A 35 13.62 13.16 -6.55
CA ARG A 35 13.64 14.60 -6.88
C ARG A 35 14.85 15.32 -6.27
N TRP A 36 15.30 14.92 -5.08
CA TRP A 36 16.53 15.45 -4.48
C TRP A 36 17.79 15.01 -5.24
N ARG A 37 17.81 13.77 -5.77
CA ARG A 37 18.91 13.22 -6.56
C ARG A 37 18.97 13.77 -7.99
N GLU A 38 17.83 14.08 -8.58
CA GLU A 38 17.72 14.71 -9.91
C GLU A 38 17.80 16.25 -9.85
N GLY A 39 17.74 16.84 -8.65
CA GLY A 39 17.77 18.29 -8.47
C GLY A 39 16.46 19.00 -8.89
N LEU A 40 15.37 18.25 -9.08
CA LEU A 40 14.06 18.75 -9.51
C LEU A 40 13.28 19.48 -8.41
N THR A 41 13.46 19.08 -7.14
CA THR A 41 13.03 19.88 -5.97
C THR A 41 14.22 20.18 -5.09
N GLY A 42 14.42 21.47 -4.80
CA GLY A 42 15.58 21.98 -4.10
C GLY A 42 15.66 21.52 -2.65
N ARG A 43 16.42 20.44 -2.42
CA ARG A 43 17.01 20.04 -1.13
C ARG A 43 16.00 19.63 -0.03
N PRO A 44 16.43 18.86 0.99
CA PRO A 44 15.63 18.64 2.18
C PRO A 44 15.31 19.96 2.88
N ARG A 45 14.06 20.14 3.32
CA ARG A 45 13.61 21.37 4.00
C ARG A 45 14.03 21.39 5.47
N GLN A 46 14.22 20.21 6.05
CA GLN A 46 14.57 20.05 7.45
C GLN A 46 16.03 19.61 7.57
N ARG A 47 16.74 20.21 8.52
CA ARG A 47 18.13 19.84 8.84
C ARG A 47 18.24 18.39 9.30
N GLU A 48 17.24 17.92 10.06
CA GLU A 48 17.21 16.56 10.61
C GLU A 48 17.22 15.50 9.50
N ASP A 49 16.53 15.75 8.38
CA ASP A 49 16.54 14.86 7.21
C ASP A 49 17.98 14.66 6.68
N VAL A 50 18.78 15.73 6.61
CA VAL A 50 20.16 15.65 6.15
C VAL A 50 21.05 14.87 7.13
N LEU A 51 20.80 14.99 8.44
CA LEU A 51 21.51 14.24 9.47
C LEU A 51 21.16 12.75 9.45
N VAL A 52 19.88 12.42 9.23
CA VAL A 52 19.42 11.03 9.07
C VAL A 52 20.03 10.41 7.81
N ILE A 53 20.10 11.15 6.70
CA ILE A 53 20.83 10.75 5.48
C ILE A 53 22.30 10.46 5.80
N ALA A 54 22.98 11.39 6.48
CA ALA A 54 24.39 11.22 6.83
C ALA A 54 24.64 9.99 7.71
N ARG A 55 23.77 9.74 8.69
CA ARG A 55 23.84 8.56 9.57
C ARG A 55 23.61 7.26 8.79
N LYS A 56 22.64 7.23 7.88
CA LYS A 56 22.34 6.04 7.07
C LYS A 56 23.42 5.74 6.05
N LEU A 57 23.97 6.75 5.40
CA LEU A 57 25.07 6.61 4.44
C LEU A 57 26.43 6.41 5.11
N ARG A 58 26.47 6.39 6.47
CA ARG A 58 27.67 6.25 7.29
C ARG A 58 28.76 7.25 6.89
N LEU A 59 28.36 8.51 6.69
CA LEU A 59 29.28 9.59 6.31
C LEU A 59 30.23 9.95 7.45
N THR A 60 31.45 10.35 7.10
CA THR A 60 32.38 10.95 8.06
C THR A 60 31.86 12.33 8.51
N PRO A 61 32.34 12.88 9.65
CA PRO A 61 31.98 14.22 10.09
C PRO A 61 32.18 15.30 9.01
N GLU A 62 33.31 15.25 8.31
CA GLU A 62 33.63 16.16 7.21
C GLU A 62 32.66 16.02 6.01
N GLU A 63 32.27 14.79 5.68
CA GLU A 63 31.34 14.50 4.57
C GLU A 63 29.91 14.92 4.90
N ARG A 64 29.48 14.69 6.15
CA ARG A 64 28.22 15.18 6.70
C ARG A 64 28.17 16.70 6.62
N ASP A 65 29.23 17.39 7.02
CA ASP A 65 29.26 18.85 7.03
C ASP A 65 29.28 19.43 5.62
N LYS A 66 29.97 18.78 4.68
CA LYS A 66 29.88 19.09 3.24
C LYS A 66 28.45 18.92 2.72
N LEU A 67 27.76 17.84 3.12
CA LEU A 67 26.37 17.58 2.72
C LEU A 67 25.42 18.64 3.31
N LEU A 68 25.56 18.99 4.58
CA LEU A 68 24.79 20.05 5.27
C LEU A 68 24.99 21.41 4.60
N LEU A 69 26.23 21.79 4.32
CA LEU A 69 26.55 23.06 3.65
C LEU A 69 25.93 23.12 2.25
N SER A 70 26.01 22.02 1.47
CA SER A 70 25.42 21.96 0.14
C SER A 70 23.88 22.00 0.17
N ALA A 71 23.26 21.55 1.27
CA ALA A 71 21.82 21.65 1.52
C ALA A 71 21.38 23.04 2.03
N GLY A 72 22.33 23.90 2.46
CA GLY A 72 22.05 25.22 3.01
C GLY A 72 21.93 25.26 4.54
N PHE A 73 22.38 24.21 5.24
CA PHE A 73 22.40 24.13 6.70
C PHE A 73 23.81 24.35 7.28
N ARG A 74 23.89 24.77 8.55
CA ARG A 74 25.16 24.92 9.26
C ARG A 74 25.79 23.54 9.59
N PRO A 75 27.13 23.41 9.49
CA PRO A 75 27.88 22.22 9.93
C PRO A 75 27.57 21.82 11.37
N GLU A 76 27.76 20.55 11.69
CA GLU A 76 27.78 20.07 13.07
C GLU A 76 29.20 20.29 13.61
N GLU A 77 29.44 21.39 14.33
CA GLU A 77 30.74 21.68 14.94
C GLU A 77 31.24 20.48 15.75
N GLU A 78 32.53 20.15 15.58
CA GLU A 78 33.18 19.09 16.35
C GLU A 78 33.18 19.47 17.85
N GLY A 79 32.42 18.72 18.65
CA GLY A 79 32.66 18.58 20.09
C GLY A 79 32.42 19.82 20.95
N GLY A 80 31.20 19.93 21.49
CA GLY A 80 30.89 20.90 22.54
C GLY A 80 29.64 20.55 23.36
N GLU A 81 29.36 19.26 23.56
CA GLU A 81 28.28 18.82 24.46
C GLU A 81 28.84 18.60 25.87
N ASP A 82 29.19 19.71 26.53
CA ASP A 82 29.49 19.77 27.98
C ASP A 82 28.74 20.94 28.67
N ALA A 83 27.59 21.36 28.12
CA ALA A 83 26.83 22.50 28.63
C ALA A 83 25.30 22.32 28.62
N ARG A 84 24.79 21.09 28.85
CA ARG A 84 23.36 20.87 29.18
C ARG A 84 23.09 20.00 30.42
N THR A 85 24.05 19.94 31.35
CA THR A 85 23.86 19.37 32.69
C THR A 85 24.57 20.20 33.76
N ARG A 86 24.13 21.45 33.98
CA ARG A 86 24.36 22.15 35.27
C ARG A 86 23.45 23.36 35.46
N GLY A 87 22.22 23.11 35.91
CA GLY A 87 21.44 24.06 36.71
C GLY A 87 21.21 23.44 38.08
N LYS A 88 22.18 23.63 38.99
CA LYS A 88 22.04 23.40 40.43
C LYS A 88 21.23 24.55 41.00
N GLU A 89 20.13 24.26 41.69
CA GLU A 89 19.80 24.83 43.02
C GLU A 89 19.06 23.73 43.80
N THR A 90 19.76 23.05 44.72
CA THR A 90 19.70 23.27 46.17
C THR A 90 18.62 22.39 46.81
N PHE A 91 19.02 21.34 47.52
CA PHE A 91 18.64 21.14 48.92
C PHE A 91 19.55 20.10 49.58
N GLU A 92 19.94 20.45 50.80
CA GLU A 92 20.85 19.76 51.71
C GLU A 92 20.21 18.55 52.40
N GLY A 93 21.06 17.74 53.03
CA GLY A 93 20.71 16.71 54.03
C GLY A 93 20.58 15.31 53.41
N GLU A 94 21.13 14.23 53.94
CA GLU A 94 21.79 13.99 55.21
C GLU A 94 22.50 12.63 55.11
N ILE A 95 23.47 12.45 56.00
CA ILE A 95 24.41 11.34 56.18
C ILE A 95 23.65 10.03 56.44
N ILE A 96 24.11 8.84 56.03
CA ILE A 96 24.76 7.84 56.92
C ILE A 96 25.34 6.65 56.12
N VAL A 97 26.59 6.37 56.52
CA VAL A 97 27.48 5.21 56.37
C VAL A 97 26.80 3.82 56.52
N SER A 98 27.22 2.80 55.76
CA SER A 98 27.92 1.60 56.31
C SER A 98 28.18 0.46 55.31
N SER A 99 29.46 0.05 55.27
CA SER A 99 30.13 -1.26 55.03
C SER A 99 29.45 -2.37 54.19
N SER A 100 30.09 -2.87 53.12
CA SER A 100 31.13 -3.94 53.06
C SER A 100 30.66 -5.33 53.55
N HIS A 101 30.68 -6.33 52.65
CA HIS A 101 31.41 -7.59 52.87
C HIS A 101 31.52 -8.43 51.58
N ALA A 102 32.74 -8.88 51.31
CA ALA A 102 33.10 -9.86 50.29
C ALA A 102 33.06 -11.28 50.87
N SER A 103 32.85 -12.30 50.03
CA SER A 103 33.67 -13.53 49.90
C SER A 103 32.91 -14.66 49.20
N SER A 104 33.53 -15.29 48.19
CA SER A 104 33.32 -16.69 47.76
C SER A 104 34.50 -17.55 48.29
N PRO A 105 34.73 -18.83 47.91
CA PRO A 105 33.89 -19.90 47.33
C PRO A 105 34.02 -21.25 48.10
N LEU A 106 33.38 -22.35 47.66
CA LEU A 106 34.01 -23.71 47.52
C LEU A 106 33.03 -24.78 46.96
N VAL A 107 33.42 -25.38 45.82
CA VAL A 107 33.53 -26.82 45.46
C VAL A 107 32.48 -27.83 45.98
N SER A 108 31.81 -28.55 45.06
CA SER A 108 31.99 -30.02 44.86
C SER A 108 31.01 -30.61 43.83
N SER A 109 31.55 -31.43 42.92
CA SER A 109 30.86 -32.45 42.12
C SER A 109 30.98 -33.80 42.87
N PRO A 110 30.10 -34.80 42.66
CA PRO A 110 30.30 -35.73 41.53
C PRO A 110 29.02 -36.36 40.91
N GLN A 111 29.14 -36.82 39.65
CA GLN A 111 28.32 -37.87 39.00
C GLN A 111 28.64 -39.27 39.60
N PRO A 112 27.99 -40.43 39.27
CA PRO A 112 27.21 -40.80 38.07
C PRO A 112 25.99 -41.77 38.26
N ARG A 113 25.18 -41.97 37.20
CA ARG A 113 24.93 -43.28 36.50
C ARG A 113 23.55 -43.40 35.83
N LEU A 114 23.66 -43.73 34.53
CA LEU A 114 22.70 -44.28 33.57
C LEU A 114 21.69 -45.30 34.13
N ARG A 115 20.42 -45.20 33.69
CA ARG A 115 19.73 -46.18 32.82
C ARG A 115 18.25 -45.81 32.71
N ARG A 116 17.79 -45.53 31.48
CA ARG A 116 16.43 -45.79 30.90
C ARG A 116 16.10 -44.71 29.87
N LEU A 117 16.56 -44.87 28.63
CA LEU A 117 16.16 -43.97 27.53
C LEU A 117 16.50 -44.58 26.16
N TRP A 118 15.83 -45.65 25.74
CA TRP A 118 15.93 -46.16 24.36
C TRP A 118 14.61 -46.74 23.78
N GLY A 119 13.46 -46.53 24.43
CA GLY A 119 12.20 -47.17 24.00
C GLY A 119 11.19 -46.32 23.21
N LEU A 120 11.30 -44.99 23.19
CA LEU A 120 10.21 -44.10 22.74
C LEU A 120 10.51 -43.25 21.49
N LEU A 121 11.68 -43.38 20.87
CA LEU A 121 12.06 -42.54 19.73
C LEU A 121 11.68 -43.11 18.34
N LEU A 122 11.12 -44.31 18.24
CA LEU A 122 10.79 -44.93 16.94
C LEU A 122 9.33 -44.78 16.49
N LEU A 123 8.41 -44.30 17.35
CA LEU A 123 7.02 -44.03 16.95
C LEU A 123 6.77 -42.57 16.55
N GLY A 124 7.58 -41.62 17.03
CA GLY A 124 7.47 -40.20 16.65
C GLY A 124 8.05 -39.86 15.27
N GLY A 125 9.08 -40.59 14.82
CA GLY A 125 9.74 -40.33 13.53
C GLY A 125 8.91 -40.75 12.31
N GLY A 126 8.14 -41.84 12.43
CA GLY A 126 7.31 -42.33 11.32
C GLY A 126 6.13 -41.41 11.00
N LEU A 127 5.50 -40.82 12.02
CA LEU A 127 4.32 -39.96 11.85
C LEU A 127 4.68 -38.59 11.26
N LEU A 128 5.89 -38.09 11.57
CA LEU A 128 6.41 -36.84 11.00
C LEU A 128 6.76 -37.00 9.51
N LEU A 129 7.29 -38.16 9.11
CA LEU A 129 7.60 -38.45 7.70
C LEU A 129 6.34 -38.61 6.85
N VAL A 130 5.26 -39.18 7.39
CA VAL A 130 3.97 -39.26 6.68
C VAL A 130 3.34 -37.88 6.52
N MET A 131 3.42 -36.99 7.51
CA MET A 131 2.94 -35.60 7.37
C MET A 131 3.77 -34.78 6.38
N VAL A 132 5.10 -34.97 6.34
CA VAL A 132 5.96 -34.32 5.35
C VAL A 132 5.68 -34.85 3.94
N ALA A 133 5.49 -36.17 3.79
CA ALA A 133 5.13 -36.76 2.50
C ALA A 133 3.75 -36.26 2.01
N TRP A 134 2.76 -36.13 2.88
CA TRP A 134 1.46 -35.56 2.54
C TRP A 134 1.53 -34.07 2.18
N GLY A 135 2.30 -33.27 2.91
CA GLY A 135 2.54 -31.86 2.59
C GLY A 135 3.20 -31.66 1.22
N ILE A 136 4.17 -32.51 0.86
CA ILE A 136 4.84 -32.47 -0.45
C ILE A 136 3.88 -32.86 -1.58
N THR A 137 3.02 -33.87 -1.38
CA THR A 137 2.03 -34.25 -2.39
C THR A 137 0.94 -33.21 -2.59
N TRP A 138 0.53 -32.50 -1.54
CA TRP A 138 -0.47 -31.42 -1.66
C TRP A 138 0.09 -30.20 -2.40
N VAL A 139 1.36 -29.83 -2.13
CA VAL A 139 2.05 -28.76 -2.87
C VAL A 139 2.25 -29.15 -4.34
N GLN A 140 2.62 -30.39 -4.65
CA GLN A 140 2.78 -30.83 -6.04
C GLN A 140 1.45 -30.90 -6.81
N ASN A 141 0.34 -31.27 -6.16
CA ASN A 141 -0.97 -31.33 -6.81
C ASN A 141 -1.57 -29.93 -7.06
N ASN A 142 -1.27 -28.96 -6.20
CA ASN A 142 -1.67 -27.55 -6.40
C ASN A 142 -0.68 -26.72 -7.24
N SER A 143 0.48 -27.27 -7.62
CA SER A 143 1.49 -26.57 -8.44
C SER A 143 1.44 -26.88 -9.93
N GLN A 144 0.46 -27.66 -10.41
CA GLN A 144 0.26 -27.86 -11.84
C GLN A 144 -0.65 -26.80 -12.45
N ALA A 145 -0.07 -25.63 -12.67
CA ALA A 145 -0.28 -24.86 -13.89
C ALA A 145 1.04 -24.16 -14.26
N THR A 146 2.11 -24.95 -14.38
CA THR A 146 3.31 -24.50 -15.08
C THR A 146 2.96 -24.45 -16.57
N ILE A 147 2.56 -23.28 -17.06
CA ILE A 147 2.46 -23.05 -18.50
C ILE A 147 3.88 -22.87 -19.00
N THR A 148 4.39 -23.90 -19.67
CA THR A 148 5.60 -23.86 -20.48
C THR A 148 5.46 -22.74 -21.51
N PRO A 149 6.48 -21.89 -21.77
CA PRO A 149 6.40 -20.95 -22.89
C PRO A 149 6.53 -21.75 -24.19
N SER A 150 5.39 -22.24 -24.70
CA SER A 150 5.29 -22.65 -26.09
C SER A 150 5.19 -21.40 -26.93
N VAL A 151 6.25 -21.11 -27.68
CA VAL A 151 6.25 -20.13 -28.77
C VAL A 151 5.39 -20.70 -29.89
N ALA A 152 4.08 -20.59 -29.72
CA ALA A 152 3.09 -20.67 -30.78
C ALA A 152 2.13 -19.52 -30.50
N GLY A 153 2.19 -18.49 -31.34
CA GLY A 153 1.42 -17.26 -31.20
C GLY A 153 -0.08 -17.54 -31.09
N VAL A 154 -0.57 -17.63 -29.86
CA VAL A 154 -1.95 -17.27 -29.56
C VAL A 154 -1.89 -15.78 -29.30
N VAL A 155 -2.16 -15.00 -30.34
CA VAL A 155 -2.60 -13.62 -30.16
C VAL A 155 -3.76 -13.72 -29.18
N ALA A 156 -3.57 -13.28 -27.94
CA ALA A 156 -4.66 -13.18 -26.98
C ALA A 156 -5.76 -12.37 -27.66
N SER A 157 -6.90 -12.99 -27.93
CA SER A 157 -8.02 -12.32 -28.59
C SER A 157 -8.26 -11.00 -27.84
N PRO A 158 -8.31 -9.85 -28.54
CA PRO A 158 -8.58 -8.59 -27.88
C PRO A 158 -9.90 -8.73 -27.11
N PRO A 159 -9.98 -8.20 -25.87
CA PRO A 159 -11.18 -8.34 -25.06
C PRO A 159 -12.38 -7.77 -25.81
N THR A 160 -13.47 -8.55 -25.88
CA THR A 160 -14.64 -8.21 -26.68
C THR A 160 -15.35 -6.96 -26.14
N PRO A 161 -15.65 -5.97 -26.99
CA PRO A 161 -16.41 -4.78 -26.60
C PRO A 161 -17.75 -5.13 -25.95
N ALA A 162 -18.20 -4.29 -25.00
CA ALA A 162 -19.50 -4.41 -24.38
C ALA A 162 -20.64 -4.31 -25.40
N ARG A 163 -21.71 -5.07 -25.19
CA ARG A 163 -22.98 -4.82 -25.88
C ARG A 163 -23.62 -3.54 -25.32
N PRO A 164 -24.49 -2.84 -26.06
CA PRO A 164 -25.03 -1.53 -25.65
C PRO A 164 -25.77 -1.48 -24.31
N SER A 165 -26.28 -2.60 -23.81
CA SER A 165 -26.96 -2.72 -22.51
C SER A 165 -26.13 -3.47 -21.45
N GLU A 166 -24.96 -3.98 -21.82
CA GLU A 166 -24.07 -4.74 -20.96
C GLU A 166 -23.19 -3.79 -20.14
N THR A 167 -23.07 -4.04 -18.85
CA THR A 167 -22.13 -3.32 -18.00
C THR A 167 -20.88 -4.12 -17.81
N VAL A 168 -19.79 -3.56 -18.30
CA VAL A 168 -18.46 -4.15 -18.20
C VAL A 168 -17.69 -3.44 -17.12
N ILE A 169 -17.24 -4.21 -16.13
CA ILE A 169 -16.27 -3.78 -15.11
C ILE A 169 -14.91 -4.32 -15.56
N LEU A 170 -14.01 -3.41 -15.90
CA LEU A 170 -12.64 -3.75 -16.26
C LEU A 170 -11.74 -3.62 -15.03
N ILE A 171 -10.94 -4.64 -14.75
CA ILE A 171 -9.95 -4.63 -13.67
C ILE A 171 -8.58 -4.79 -14.32
N THR A 172 -7.66 -3.87 -14.09
CA THR A 172 -6.31 -3.98 -14.63
C THR A 172 -5.42 -4.78 -13.69
N HIS A 173 -4.30 -5.29 -14.19
CA HIS A 173 -3.22 -5.64 -13.29
C HIS A 173 -2.67 -4.34 -12.68
N PHE A 174 -2.39 -4.35 -11.39
CA PHE A 174 -1.86 -3.17 -10.71
C PHE A 174 -0.38 -3.02 -11.05
N ALA A 175 0.04 -1.79 -11.38
CA ALA A 175 1.43 -1.48 -11.71
C ALA A 175 2.34 -1.73 -10.50
N ASN A 176 3.48 -2.38 -10.70
CA ASN A 176 4.46 -2.63 -9.65
C ASN A 176 5.83 -2.04 -10.04
N TYR A 177 6.28 -1.04 -9.29
CA TYR A 177 7.57 -0.37 -9.52
C TYR A 177 8.72 -0.97 -8.69
N ALA A 178 8.46 -1.97 -7.85
CA ALA A 178 9.45 -2.72 -7.09
C ALA A 178 9.68 -4.10 -7.73
N SER A 179 10.86 -4.30 -8.32
CA SER A 179 11.25 -5.47 -9.10
C SER A 179 10.95 -6.84 -8.48
N SER A 180 10.45 -7.76 -9.32
CA SER A 180 10.59 -9.24 -9.29
C SER A 180 9.89 -10.07 -8.20
N GLN A 181 9.24 -9.50 -7.19
CA GLN A 181 8.29 -10.30 -6.41
C GLN A 181 7.02 -10.46 -7.22
N VAL A 182 6.61 -11.72 -7.43
CA VAL A 182 5.32 -12.10 -8.03
C VAL A 182 4.26 -11.22 -7.40
N GLY A 183 3.74 -10.26 -8.17
CA GLY A 183 2.71 -9.36 -7.70
C GLY A 183 1.56 -10.20 -7.15
N TYR A 184 1.13 -9.90 -5.93
CA TYR A 184 0.00 -10.57 -5.33
C TYR A 184 -1.18 -10.52 -6.31
N ASN A 185 -1.97 -11.59 -6.49
CA ASN A 185 -3.04 -11.57 -7.51
C ASN A 185 -4.27 -10.78 -7.03
N VAL A 186 -4.11 -9.48 -6.80
CA VAL A 186 -5.14 -8.56 -6.31
C VAL A 186 -6.24 -8.40 -7.35
N ALA A 187 -5.87 -8.27 -8.62
CA ALA A 187 -6.82 -8.18 -9.73
C ALA A 187 -7.76 -9.39 -9.76
N GLY A 188 -7.22 -10.61 -9.64
CA GLY A 188 -8.02 -11.83 -9.58
C GLY A 188 -8.89 -11.93 -8.33
N ARG A 189 -8.40 -11.52 -7.16
CA ARG A 189 -9.19 -11.52 -5.91
C ARG A 189 -10.32 -10.50 -5.95
N LEU A 190 -10.04 -9.31 -6.46
CA LEU A 190 -11.05 -8.28 -6.64
C LEU A 190 -12.10 -8.72 -7.67
N ALA A 191 -11.68 -9.34 -8.78
CA ALA A 191 -12.58 -9.94 -9.74
C ALA A 191 -13.46 -11.01 -9.10
N GLN A 192 -12.89 -11.89 -8.28
CA GLN A 192 -13.64 -12.91 -7.57
C GLN A 192 -14.64 -12.32 -6.56
N ALA A 193 -14.23 -11.32 -5.78
CA ALA A 193 -15.11 -10.65 -4.82
C ALA A 193 -16.26 -9.92 -5.53
N LEU A 194 -15.96 -9.23 -6.64
CA LEU A 194 -16.97 -8.61 -7.49
C LEU A 194 -17.92 -9.66 -8.08
N GLN A 195 -17.39 -10.77 -8.58
CA GLN A 195 -18.22 -11.83 -9.15
C GLN A 195 -19.17 -12.40 -8.10
N GLN A 196 -18.69 -12.63 -6.87
CA GLN A 196 -19.53 -13.10 -5.77
C GLN A 196 -20.66 -12.13 -5.42
N GLU A 197 -20.38 -10.82 -5.38
CA GLU A 197 -21.42 -9.82 -5.10
C GLU A 197 -22.38 -9.65 -6.29
N VAL A 198 -21.88 -9.72 -7.53
CA VAL A 198 -22.71 -9.76 -8.73
C VAL A 198 -23.63 -10.98 -8.70
N ASP A 199 -23.12 -12.18 -8.48
CA ASP A 199 -23.92 -13.41 -8.43
C ASP A 199 -24.98 -13.35 -7.33
N ARG A 200 -24.66 -12.72 -6.19
CA ARG A 200 -25.60 -12.50 -5.08
C ARG A 200 -26.74 -11.55 -5.46
N LEU A 201 -26.44 -10.48 -6.19
CA LEU A 201 -27.41 -9.48 -6.61
C LEU A 201 -28.19 -9.88 -7.87
N GLN A 202 -27.73 -10.92 -8.57
CA GLN A 202 -28.27 -11.41 -9.85
C GLN A 202 -28.58 -10.30 -10.88
N PRO A 203 -27.70 -9.31 -11.10
CA PRO A 203 -27.95 -8.28 -12.09
C PRO A 203 -27.85 -8.91 -13.49
N THR A 204 -28.87 -8.69 -14.31
CA THR A 204 -29.09 -9.49 -15.53
C THR A 204 -28.02 -9.28 -16.62
N GLN A 205 -27.08 -8.33 -16.48
CA GLN A 205 -26.18 -7.90 -17.57
C GLN A 205 -24.86 -7.28 -17.08
N MET A 206 -24.18 -7.88 -16.08
CA MET A 206 -22.84 -7.45 -15.65
C MET A 206 -21.78 -8.47 -16.04
N ARG A 207 -20.67 -8.00 -16.62
CA ARG A 207 -19.50 -8.81 -16.96
C ARG A 207 -18.25 -8.19 -16.37
N ILE A 208 -17.42 -9.02 -15.74
CA ILE A 208 -16.13 -8.64 -15.20
C ILE A 208 -15.04 -9.09 -16.16
N VAL A 209 -14.11 -8.21 -16.48
CA VAL A 209 -12.99 -8.47 -17.40
C VAL A 209 -11.69 -8.09 -16.71
N ILE A 210 -10.65 -8.91 -16.86
CA ILE A 210 -9.30 -8.58 -16.40
C ILE A 210 -8.46 -8.16 -17.60
N TRP A 211 -7.89 -6.95 -17.56
CA TRP A 211 -6.97 -6.45 -18.56
C TRP A 211 -5.61 -7.14 -18.42
N PRO A 212 -4.97 -7.61 -19.51
CA PRO A 212 -3.76 -8.42 -19.43
C PRO A 212 -2.51 -7.64 -18.99
N GLN A 213 -2.45 -6.33 -19.24
CA GLN A 213 -1.28 -5.50 -18.94
C GLN A 213 -1.43 -4.79 -17.58
N PRO A 214 -0.31 -4.52 -16.88
CA PRO A 214 -0.34 -3.63 -15.73
C PRO A 214 -0.67 -2.19 -16.16
N VAL A 215 -1.52 -1.51 -15.39
CA VAL A 215 -1.93 -0.13 -15.65
C VAL A 215 -1.96 0.63 -14.33
N GLY A 216 -1.10 1.65 -14.21
CA GLY A 216 -1.05 2.54 -13.05
C GLY A 216 -1.59 3.94 -13.35
N GLU A 217 -1.53 4.39 -14.61
CA GLU A 217 -1.91 5.75 -14.96
C GLU A 217 -3.36 5.85 -15.49
N ARG A 218 -4.06 6.92 -15.10
CA ARG A 218 -5.44 7.21 -15.52
C ARG A 218 -5.62 7.23 -17.04
N GLY A 219 -4.67 7.82 -17.78
CA GLY A 219 -4.73 7.91 -19.23
C GLY A 219 -4.74 6.54 -19.91
N GLU A 220 -3.87 5.63 -19.46
CA GLU A 220 -3.82 4.24 -19.94
C GLU A 220 -5.07 3.45 -19.52
N ALA A 221 -5.57 3.68 -18.30
CA ALA A 221 -6.79 3.04 -17.80
C ALA A 221 -8.03 3.43 -18.63
N LEU A 222 -8.15 4.71 -19.01
CA LEU A 222 -9.21 5.20 -19.90
C LEU A 222 -9.11 4.56 -21.28
N GLN A 223 -7.92 4.45 -21.87
CA GLN A 223 -7.72 3.79 -23.16
C GLN A 223 -8.09 2.30 -23.12
N ALA A 224 -7.65 1.58 -22.08
CA ALA A 224 -8.00 0.17 -21.88
C ALA A 224 -9.52 -0.01 -21.69
N GLY A 225 -10.15 0.88 -20.93
CA GLY A 225 -11.60 0.89 -20.74
C GLY A 225 -12.38 1.16 -22.01
N GLN A 226 -11.94 2.12 -22.83
CA GLN A 226 -12.56 2.42 -24.12
C GLN A 226 -12.49 1.23 -25.08
N ALA A 227 -11.36 0.51 -25.10
CA ALA A 227 -11.17 -0.65 -25.97
C ALA A 227 -12.22 -1.76 -25.74
N VAL A 228 -12.74 -1.88 -24.51
CA VAL A 228 -13.78 -2.85 -24.15
C VAL A 228 -15.14 -2.23 -23.91
N SER A 229 -15.28 -0.91 -24.10
CA SER A 229 -16.46 -0.14 -23.72
C SER A 229 -16.88 -0.38 -22.26
N ALA A 230 -15.91 -0.35 -21.35
CA ALA A 230 -16.15 -0.52 -19.92
C ALA A 230 -16.98 0.64 -19.35
N THR A 231 -17.88 0.31 -18.43
CA THR A 231 -18.61 1.29 -17.62
C THR A 231 -17.74 1.83 -16.49
N LEU A 232 -16.89 0.97 -15.93
CA LEU A 232 -15.97 1.30 -14.85
C LEU A 232 -14.65 0.54 -15.07
N VAL A 233 -13.53 1.24 -14.87
CA VAL A 233 -12.19 0.67 -14.85
C VAL A 233 -11.64 0.80 -13.44
N ILE A 234 -11.15 -0.30 -12.89
CA ILE A 234 -10.44 -0.33 -11.62
C ILE A 234 -8.96 -0.56 -11.94
N TYR A 235 -8.12 0.38 -11.54
CA TYR A 235 -6.68 0.36 -11.82
C TYR A 235 -5.89 0.86 -10.62
N GLY A 236 -4.56 0.92 -10.75
CA GLY A 236 -3.72 1.57 -9.75
C GLY A 236 -2.38 0.85 -9.58
N GLU A 237 -1.79 1.00 -8.41
CA GLU A 237 -0.39 0.66 -8.20
C GLU A 237 -0.12 0.01 -6.83
N TYR A 238 0.94 -0.80 -6.79
CA TYR A 238 1.52 -1.28 -5.55
C TYR A 238 2.42 -0.21 -4.95
N ASP A 239 2.07 0.23 -3.75
CA ASP A 239 2.86 1.16 -2.95
C ASP A 239 3.30 0.49 -1.65
N VAL A 240 4.56 0.03 -1.58
CA VAL A 240 5.23 -0.43 -0.34
C VAL A 240 4.32 -1.20 0.65
N GLY A 241 3.75 -2.34 0.20
CA GLY A 241 2.96 -3.23 1.05
C GLY A 241 1.45 -2.92 1.10
N ARG A 242 0.98 -1.91 0.38
CA ARG A 242 -0.44 -1.67 0.10
C ARG A 242 -0.67 -1.51 -1.40
N ILE A 243 -1.93 -1.55 -1.81
CA ILE A 243 -2.36 -1.24 -3.18
C ILE A 243 -3.18 0.04 -3.13
N VAL A 244 -2.79 1.02 -3.93
CA VAL A 244 -3.62 2.19 -4.22
C VAL A 244 -4.51 1.82 -5.40
N VAL A 245 -5.82 1.93 -5.19
CA VAL A 245 -6.86 1.58 -6.16
C VAL A 245 -7.57 2.85 -6.58
N GLU A 246 -7.65 3.06 -7.88
CA GLU A 246 -8.34 4.16 -8.51
C GLU A 246 -9.46 3.65 -9.41
N PHE A 247 -10.40 4.56 -9.69
CA PHE A 247 -11.59 4.29 -10.48
C PHE A 247 -11.64 5.29 -11.64
N ALA A 248 -11.77 4.79 -12.87
CA ALA A 248 -11.97 5.62 -14.05
C ALA A 248 -13.26 5.21 -14.76
N GLN A 249 -13.95 6.18 -15.35
CA GLN A 249 -15.17 5.98 -16.14
C GLN A 249 -14.87 6.33 -17.60
N PRO A 250 -14.66 5.35 -18.51
CA PRO A 250 -14.21 5.64 -19.87
C PRO A 250 -15.14 6.51 -20.71
N ALA A 251 -16.44 6.53 -20.38
CA ALA A 251 -17.46 7.31 -21.07
C ALA A 251 -17.52 8.78 -20.62
N ASP A 252 -16.99 9.10 -19.44
CA ASP A 252 -16.93 10.46 -18.91
C ASP A 252 -15.45 10.86 -18.80
N GLN A 253 -15.03 11.92 -19.48
CA GLN A 253 -13.66 12.43 -19.30
C GLN A 253 -13.47 13.03 -17.89
N ASP A 254 -14.58 13.40 -17.25
CA ASP A 254 -14.65 13.98 -15.90
C ASP A 254 -15.14 12.94 -14.87
N ASP A 255 -14.58 12.94 -13.66
CA ASP A 255 -14.94 11.97 -12.61
C ASP A 255 -16.38 12.16 -12.06
N PHE A 256 -17.00 13.30 -12.35
CA PHE A 256 -18.38 13.63 -11.98
C PHE A 256 -19.13 14.25 -13.15
N ALA A 257 -20.31 13.72 -13.46
CA ALA A 257 -21.21 14.28 -14.47
C ALA A 257 -21.92 15.58 -14.03
N ASP A 258 -21.84 15.95 -12.74
CA ASP A 258 -22.47 17.17 -12.20
C ASP A 258 -21.44 18.30 -12.04
N PRO A 259 -21.56 19.41 -12.80
CA PRO A 259 -20.67 20.56 -12.69
C PRO A 259 -20.66 21.23 -11.31
N ALA A 260 -21.71 21.07 -10.51
CA ALA A 260 -21.75 21.57 -9.14
C ALA A 260 -20.85 20.74 -8.23
N LEU A 261 -20.85 19.40 -8.37
CA LEU A 261 -19.92 18.53 -7.65
C LEU A 261 -18.49 18.74 -8.11
N GLN A 262 -18.26 18.90 -9.42
CA GLN A 262 -16.93 19.21 -9.96
C GLN A 262 -16.32 20.44 -9.26
N ARG A 263 -17.10 21.52 -9.07
CA ARG A 263 -16.62 22.73 -8.37
C ARG A 263 -16.24 22.53 -6.90
N HIS A 264 -16.80 21.53 -6.22
CA HIS A 264 -16.54 21.26 -4.80
C HIS A 264 -15.53 20.13 -4.59
N VAL A 265 -15.28 19.29 -5.61
CA VAL A 265 -14.43 18.10 -5.55
C VAL A 265 -13.18 18.23 -6.42
N ALA A 266 -13.06 19.24 -7.30
CA ALA A 266 -11.92 19.46 -8.19
C ALA A 266 -10.55 19.57 -7.50
N ASP A 267 -10.51 19.90 -6.22
CA ASP A 267 -9.29 19.98 -5.40
C ASP A 267 -9.09 18.76 -4.49
N VAL A 268 -9.93 17.71 -4.60
CA VAL A 268 -9.72 16.46 -3.86
C VAL A 268 -8.72 15.63 -4.67
N PRO A 269 -7.46 15.49 -4.21
CA PRO A 269 -6.49 14.65 -4.90
C PRO A 269 -7.07 13.24 -5.02
N ASP A 270 -7.11 12.76 -6.26
CA ASP A 270 -7.43 11.40 -6.72
C ASP A 270 -8.25 10.57 -5.72
N LEU A 271 -9.55 10.42 -6.01
CA LEU A 271 -10.49 9.55 -5.28
C LEU A 271 -10.03 8.09 -5.38
N SER A 272 -9.02 7.79 -4.58
CA SER A 272 -8.31 6.53 -4.52
C SER A 272 -8.56 5.88 -3.17
N ALA A 273 -8.48 4.55 -3.16
CA ALA A 273 -8.57 3.73 -1.98
C ALA A 273 -7.27 2.98 -1.80
N ALA A 274 -6.64 3.13 -0.64
CA ALA A 274 -5.56 2.25 -0.24
C ALA A 274 -6.13 1.00 0.44
N ILE A 275 -5.71 -0.17 -0.04
CA ILE A 275 -6.02 -1.45 0.60
C ILE A 275 -4.76 -2.24 0.91
N ASN A 276 -4.81 -2.98 2.02
CA ASN A 276 -3.90 -4.08 2.22
C ASN A 276 -4.44 -5.32 1.48
N GLY A 277 -3.73 -5.75 0.43
CA GLY A 277 -4.16 -6.85 -0.44
C GLY A 277 -4.36 -8.20 0.26
N ASP A 278 -3.83 -8.34 1.48
CA ASP A 278 -3.98 -9.53 2.31
C ASP A 278 -5.33 -9.63 3.04
N LEU A 279 -6.14 -8.56 3.08
CA LEU A 279 -7.37 -8.50 3.86
C LEU A 279 -8.61 -8.74 3.00
N PRO A 280 -9.28 -9.91 3.09
CA PRO A 280 -10.47 -10.22 2.29
C PRO A 280 -11.62 -9.20 2.47
N GLN A 281 -11.70 -8.62 3.67
CA GLN A 281 -12.73 -7.65 4.02
C GLN A 281 -12.58 -6.32 3.26
N GLN A 282 -11.35 -5.81 3.11
CA GLN A 282 -11.09 -4.59 2.34
C GLN A 282 -11.36 -4.80 0.84
N VAL A 283 -10.95 -5.95 0.28
CA VAL A 283 -11.23 -6.32 -1.11
C VAL A 283 -12.75 -6.39 -1.36
N ARG A 284 -13.50 -6.97 -0.42
CA ARG A 284 -14.96 -7.01 -0.50
C ARG A 284 -15.59 -5.61 -0.43
N SER A 285 -15.09 -4.74 0.45
CA SER A 285 -15.57 -3.35 0.54
C SER A 285 -15.32 -2.59 -0.76
N LEU A 286 -14.19 -2.79 -1.42
CA LEU A 286 -13.93 -2.21 -2.74
C LEU A 286 -14.89 -2.74 -3.82
N ALA A 287 -15.19 -4.04 -3.79
CA ALA A 287 -16.17 -4.62 -4.73
C ALA A 287 -17.54 -3.97 -4.55
N LEU A 288 -18.01 -3.81 -3.30
CA LEU A 288 -19.26 -3.13 -2.97
C LEU A 288 -19.23 -1.64 -3.36
N LEU A 289 -18.10 -0.96 -3.17
CA LEU A 289 -17.89 0.41 -3.60
C LEU A 289 -18.02 0.55 -5.13
N ALA A 290 -17.34 -0.31 -5.89
CA ALA A 290 -17.40 -0.30 -7.36
C ALA A 290 -18.83 -0.53 -7.87
N LEU A 291 -19.56 -1.49 -7.29
CA LEU A 291 -20.96 -1.72 -7.64
C LEU A 291 -21.85 -0.51 -7.26
N GLY A 292 -21.61 0.09 -6.09
CA GLY A 292 -22.29 1.31 -5.67
C GLY A 292 -22.11 2.46 -6.67
N GLN A 293 -20.89 2.68 -7.16
CA GLN A 293 -20.61 3.69 -8.19
C GLN A 293 -21.37 3.40 -9.50
N ILE A 294 -21.43 2.14 -9.93
CA ILE A 294 -22.18 1.74 -11.14
C ILE A 294 -23.67 2.02 -10.97
N TYR A 295 -24.27 1.68 -9.82
CA TYR A 295 -25.68 1.97 -9.56
C TYR A 295 -25.95 3.47 -9.49
N LEU A 296 -25.08 4.26 -8.87
CA LEU A 296 -25.17 5.73 -8.86
C LEU A 296 -25.13 6.30 -10.28
N LYS A 297 -24.22 5.81 -11.13
CA LYS A 297 -24.10 6.24 -12.54
C LYS A 297 -25.38 5.98 -13.34
N ARG A 298 -26.11 4.92 -13.00
CA ARG A 298 -27.42 4.60 -13.60
C ARG A 298 -28.60 5.34 -12.96
N GLY A 299 -28.35 6.24 -12.00
CA GLY A 299 -29.40 6.92 -11.23
C GLY A 299 -30.15 6.02 -10.25
N GLN A 300 -29.64 4.82 -9.97
CA GLN A 300 -30.26 3.81 -9.11
C GLN A 300 -29.77 3.95 -7.66
N ALA A 301 -29.95 5.14 -7.07
CA ALA A 301 -29.43 5.48 -5.73
C ALA A 301 -29.93 4.52 -4.64
N ASP A 302 -31.17 4.04 -4.74
CA ASP A 302 -31.74 3.08 -3.77
C ASP A 302 -31.06 1.71 -3.81
N GLN A 303 -30.50 1.31 -4.96
CA GLN A 303 -29.71 0.08 -5.09
C GLN A 303 -28.27 0.29 -4.63
N ALA A 304 -27.71 1.49 -4.86
CA ALA A 304 -26.35 1.84 -4.43
C ALA A 304 -26.23 1.95 -2.90
N ARG A 305 -27.23 2.54 -2.24
CA ARG A 305 -27.22 2.85 -0.80
C ARG A 305 -26.91 1.64 0.11
N PRO A 306 -27.60 0.48 0.02
CA PRO A 306 -27.31 -0.66 0.87
C PRO A 306 -25.90 -1.24 0.64
N LEU A 307 -25.40 -1.20 -0.61
CA LEU A 307 -24.05 -1.68 -0.94
C LEU A 307 -22.98 -0.80 -0.30
N LEU A 308 -23.12 0.53 -0.44
CA LEU A 308 -22.17 1.49 0.12
C LEU A 308 -22.24 1.53 1.66
N ALA A 309 -23.42 1.36 2.24
CA ALA A 309 -23.58 1.22 3.68
C ALA A 309 -22.89 -0.05 4.20
N GLN A 310 -22.99 -1.17 3.47
CA GLN A 310 -22.29 -2.41 3.80
C GLN A 310 -20.77 -2.29 3.62
N ALA A 311 -20.31 -1.63 2.55
CA ALA A 311 -18.89 -1.33 2.35
C ALA A 311 -18.33 -0.53 3.54
N ARG A 312 -19.07 0.49 4.01
CA ARG A 312 -18.70 1.26 5.19
C ARG A 312 -18.65 0.38 6.44
N ALA A 313 -19.70 -0.39 6.71
CA ALA A 313 -19.74 -1.26 7.88
C ALA A 313 -18.56 -2.26 7.91
N ASN A 314 -18.19 -2.81 6.76
CA ASN A 314 -17.03 -3.69 6.65
C ASN A 314 -15.71 -2.99 6.98
N LEU A 315 -15.56 -1.71 6.62
CA LEU A 315 -14.33 -0.97 6.93
C LEU A 315 -14.29 -0.49 8.38
N GLU A 316 -15.44 -0.34 9.06
CA GLU A 316 -15.52 0.27 10.40
C GLU A 316 -14.86 -0.60 11.45
N THR A 317 -14.99 -1.92 11.24
CA THR A 317 -14.43 -2.94 12.11
C THR A 317 -12.96 -3.23 11.84
N ASP A 318 -12.38 -2.65 10.78
CA ASP A 318 -11.01 -2.92 10.36
C ASP A 318 -10.04 -1.82 10.84
N PRO A 319 -9.16 -2.10 11.82
CA PRO A 319 -8.22 -1.10 12.32
C PRO A 319 -7.11 -0.74 11.32
N ALA A 320 -6.94 -1.51 10.24
CA ALA A 320 -5.94 -1.28 9.21
C ALA A 320 -6.47 -0.46 8.02
N VAL A 321 -7.71 0.04 8.08
CA VAL A 321 -8.26 0.88 7.01
C VAL A 321 -7.59 2.27 7.01
N GLU A 322 -7.16 2.71 5.84
CA GLU A 322 -6.66 4.08 5.71
C GLU A 322 -7.81 5.11 5.72
N PRO A 323 -7.61 6.30 6.33
CA PRO A 323 -8.65 7.34 6.40
C PRO A 323 -9.21 7.76 5.04
N GLN A 324 -8.39 7.72 3.99
CA GLN A 324 -8.81 8.07 2.63
C GLN A 324 -9.83 7.06 2.06
N THR A 325 -9.59 5.76 2.23
CA THR A 325 -10.52 4.69 1.83
C THR A 325 -11.86 4.82 2.56
N TRP A 326 -11.81 5.13 3.86
CA TRP A 326 -13.01 5.40 4.65
C TRP A 326 -13.77 6.63 4.15
N ALA A 327 -13.06 7.74 3.89
CA ALA A 327 -13.64 8.98 3.37
C ALA A 327 -14.30 8.75 2.01
N LEU A 328 -13.66 7.99 1.12
CA LEU A 328 -14.17 7.66 -0.21
C LEU A 328 -15.52 6.94 -0.15
N VAL A 329 -15.64 5.92 0.69
CA VAL A 329 -16.91 5.19 0.85
C VAL A 329 -18.00 6.10 1.42
N ASN A 330 -17.68 6.92 2.41
CA ASN A 330 -18.64 7.88 2.98
C ASN A 330 -19.07 8.94 1.97
N PHE A 331 -18.15 9.40 1.13
CA PHE A 331 -18.43 10.34 0.05
C PHE A 331 -19.48 9.77 -0.91
N TYR A 332 -19.23 8.58 -1.47
CA TYR A 332 -20.20 7.94 -2.38
C TYR A 332 -21.50 7.57 -1.68
N LEU A 333 -21.47 7.15 -0.42
CA LEU A 333 -22.68 6.91 0.37
C LEU A 333 -23.50 8.20 0.51
N GLY A 334 -22.85 9.33 0.78
CA GLY A 334 -23.49 10.64 0.83
C GLY A 334 -24.19 11.00 -0.48
N LEU A 335 -23.57 10.71 -1.63
CA LEU A 335 -24.18 10.93 -2.95
C LEU A 335 -25.51 10.18 -3.13
N THR A 336 -25.72 9.04 -2.46
CA THR A 336 -27.00 8.28 -2.54
C THR A 336 -28.18 8.97 -1.85
N TYR A 337 -27.90 9.97 -1.00
CA TYR A 337 -28.92 10.79 -0.33
C TYR A 337 -29.15 12.12 -1.03
N LEU A 338 -28.29 12.50 -1.96
CA LEU A 338 -28.51 13.66 -2.82
C LEU A 338 -29.56 13.29 -3.87
N ASN A 339 -30.73 13.92 -3.78
CA ASN A 339 -31.79 13.72 -4.75
C ASN A 339 -31.51 14.56 -6.01
N PHE A 340 -30.63 14.09 -6.90
CA PHE A 340 -30.22 14.82 -8.11
C PHE A 340 -31.41 15.17 -9.03
N ALA A 341 -32.49 14.37 -9.02
CA ALA A 341 -33.72 14.66 -9.75
C ALA A 341 -34.43 15.93 -9.24
N GLN A 342 -34.36 16.19 -7.93
CA GLN A 342 -34.97 17.35 -7.28
C GLN A 342 -34.11 18.61 -7.43
N ILE A 343 -32.78 18.44 -7.46
CA ILE A 343 -31.83 19.54 -7.67
C ILE A 343 -31.89 20.05 -9.12
N ARG A 344 -31.99 19.15 -10.11
CA ARG A 344 -32.10 19.52 -11.52
C ARG A 344 -33.44 20.21 -11.84
N GLY A 345 -34.55 19.69 -11.30
CA GLY A 345 -35.87 20.32 -11.45
C GLY A 345 -35.99 21.71 -10.82
N ASN A 346 -35.28 21.96 -9.72
CA ASN A 346 -35.26 23.29 -9.10
C ASN A 346 -34.40 24.29 -9.89
N MET A 347 -33.31 23.87 -10.54
CA MET A 347 -32.50 24.77 -11.39
C MET A 347 -33.20 25.16 -12.68
N ASP A 348 -33.92 24.24 -13.33
CA ASP A 348 -34.68 24.53 -14.57
C ASP A 348 -35.91 25.43 -14.31
N SER A 349 -36.37 25.53 -13.06
CA SER A 349 -37.46 26.44 -12.65
C SER A 349 -37.01 27.85 -12.29
N LEU A 350 -35.70 28.10 -12.28
CA LEU A 350 -35.06 29.38 -11.92
C LEU A 350 -34.38 30.08 -13.11
N ILE A 351 -34.53 29.55 -14.32
CA ILE A 351 -34.15 30.16 -15.60
C ILE A 351 -35.43 30.32 -16.41
#